data_AF-A0A2V5NGW8-F1
#
_entry.id   AF-A0A2V5NGW8-F1
#
_cell.length_a   1.000
_cell.length_b   1.000
_cell.length_c   1.000
_cell.angle_alpha   90.00
_cell.angle_beta   90.00
_cell.angle_gamma   90.00
#
_symmetry.space_group_name_H-M   'P 1'
#
loop_
_entity.id
_entity.type
_entity.pdbx_description
1 polymer ?
#
loop_
_entity_poly.entity_id
_entity_poly.type
_entity_poly.pdbx_seq_one_letter_code
_entity_poly.pdbx_strand_id
1 'polypeptide(L)'
;MLSECMRDHGGFDHNRQSVRAVELLERPYPDFPGLNLTFEVREGLRKHERPYRFVTGEKYQYPSLEAQVADLADEITYYSHDLDDALDFEILNPPQLKGNEVWRHSHRAVLARYTAGSEPDLHKLIIRDIIDREVHDLVATSAGSIADSGVQSADDVRRQCAPLIRYSDELAEANRALRKFLYQNVYYHPRVSEVNGQACEMLRRVFGAFLADPDRLGEGAIRRIEKEGLYRTVCDYVAGMTDRYLMEEYQRIAGL
;
A
#
# COMPACT_ATOMS: atom_id res chain seq x y z
N MET A 1 -10.65 -5.52 9.19
CA MET A 1 -12.04 -5.11 9.50
C MET A 1 -12.96 -5.11 8.28
N LEU A 2 -12.84 -4.24 7.25
CA LEU A 2 -13.84 -4.23 6.14
C LEU A 2 -13.93 -5.58 5.41
N SER A 3 -12.78 -6.26 5.25
CA SER A 3 -12.73 -7.63 4.72
C SER A 3 -13.52 -8.64 5.57
N GLU A 4 -13.59 -8.45 6.89
CA GLU A 4 -14.42 -9.26 7.78
C GLU A 4 -15.90 -8.96 7.60
N CYS A 5 -16.27 -7.67 7.57
CA CYS A 5 -17.66 -7.23 7.35
C CYS A 5 -18.20 -7.69 5.98
N MET A 6 -17.33 -7.84 4.99
CA MET A 6 -17.68 -8.24 3.63
C MET A 6 -17.46 -9.73 3.35
N ARG A 7 -17.12 -10.55 4.35
CA ARG A 7 -16.76 -11.97 4.16
C ARG A 7 -17.81 -12.75 3.35
N ASP A 8 -19.08 -12.56 3.68
CA ASP A 8 -20.22 -13.23 3.02
C ASP A 8 -20.82 -12.38 1.89
N HIS A 9 -20.18 -11.27 1.52
CA HIS A 9 -20.66 -10.27 0.57
C HIS A 9 -19.60 -9.92 -0.51
N GLY A 10 -18.75 -10.88 -0.85
CA GLY A 10 -17.75 -10.77 -1.92
C GLY A 10 -16.42 -10.14 -1.52
N GLY A 11 -16.19 -9.96 -0.22
CA GLY A 11 -14.92 -9.53 0.37
C GLY A 11 -14.57 -8.05 0.15
N PHE A 12 -13.44 -7.64 0.73
CA PHE A 12 -12.84 -6.33 0.50
C PHE A 12 -11.33 -6.49 0.33
N ASP A 13 -10.79 -5.83 -0.70
CA ASP A 13 -9.37 -5.73 -1.00
C ASP A 13 -9.10 -4.29 -1.44
N HIS A 14 -8.04 -3.68 -0.91
CA HIS A 14 -7.78 -2.26 -1.14
C HIS A 14 -7.35 -1.97 -2.58
N ASN A 15 -6.60 -2.86 -3.24
CA ASN A 15 -6.20 -2.67 -4.64
C ASN A 15 -7.43 -2.73 -5.56
N ARG A 16 -8.32 -3.69 -5.31
CA ARG A 16 -9.62 -3.77 -6.01
C ARG A 16 -10.46 -2.52 -5.77
N GLN A 17 -10.44 -1.99 -4.55
CA GLN A 17 -11.16 -0.77 -4.22
C GLN A 17 -10.60 0.45 -4.97
N SER A 18 -9.28 0.59 -5.05
CA SER A 18 -8.62 1.68 -5.80
C SER A 18 -9.01 1.66 -7.28
N VAL A 19 -9.02 0.48 -7.90
CA VAL A 19 -9.46 0.31 -9.30
C VAL A 19 -10.95 0.64 -9.43
N ARG A 20 -11.78 0.15 -8.51
CA ARG A 20 -13.22 0.43 -8.49
C ARG A 20 -13.51 1.92 -8.31
N ALA A 21 -12.71 2.64 -7.53
CA ALA A 21 -12.86 4.08 -7.35
C ALA A 21 -12.76 4.82 -8.68
N VAL A 22 -11.68 4.56 -9.43
CA VAL A 22 -11.41 5.23 -10.71
C VAL A 22 -12.23 4.70 -11.89
N GLU A 23 -12.76 3.46 -11.82
CA GLU A 23 -13.59 2.89 -12.89
C GLU A 23 -15.10 3.12 -12.69
N LEU A 24 -15.56 3.38 -11.46
CA LEU A 24 -17.00 3.38 -11.16
C LEU A 24 -17.47 4.46 -10.17
N LEU A 25 -16.74 4.67 -9.07
CA LEU A 25 -17.23 5.48 -7.95
C LEU A 25 -17.10 6.97 -8.21
N GLU A 26 -15.95 7.38 -8.76
CA GLU A 26 -15.73 8.76 -9.19
C GLU A 26 -16.67 9.10 -10.35
N ARG A 27 -17.30 10.27 -10.28
CA ARG A 27 -18.23 10.75 -11.33
C ARG A 27 -18.07 12.24 -11.63
N PRO A 28 -16.86 12.69 -12.03
CA PRO A 28 -16.68 14.06 -12.48
C PRO A 28 -17.33 14.33 -13.86
N TYR A 29 -17.60 13.28 -14.64
CA TYR A 29 -18.20 13.36 -15.98
C TYR A 29 -19.63 12.79 -16.00
N PRO A 30 -20.56 13.40 -16.75
CA PRO A 30 -21.96 12.97 -16.78
C PRO A 30 -22.21 11.73 -17.66
N ASP A 31 -21.40 11.51 -18.70
CA ASP A 31 -21.72 10.54 -19.76
C ASP A 31 -21.26 9.11 -19.44
N PHE A 32 -20.29 8.94 -18.53
CA PHE A 32 -19.75 7.64 -18.14
C PHE A 32 -19.32 7.64 -16.68
N PRO A 33 -19.34 6.47 -16.01
CA PRO A 33 -18.81 6.35 -14.66
C PRO A 33 -17.27 6.31 -14.66
N GLY A 34 -16.67 6.70 -13.55
CA GLY A 34 -15.22 6.70 -13.36
C GLY A 34 -14.52 7.88 -14.06
N LEU A 35 -13.21 7.71 -14.23
CA LEU A 35 -12.30 8.70 -14.77
C LEU A 35 -11.86 8.40 -16.21
N ASN A 36 -12.30 7.26 -16.77
CA ASN A 36 -11.91 6.79 -18.11
C ASN A 36 -10.37 6.81 -18.33
N LEU A 37 -9.64 6.33 -17.33
CA LEU A 37 -8.18 6.25 -17.39
C LEU A 37 -7.73 5.23 -18.45
N THR A 38 -6.53 5.47 -19.01
CA THR A 38 -5.94 4.57 -20.00
C THR A 38 -5.72 3.17 -19.43
N PHE A 39 -5.54 2.20 -20.31
CA PHE A 39 -5.30 0.82 -19.92
C PHE A 39 -4.04 0.69 -19.03
N GLU A 40 -2.98 1.40 -19.37
CA GLU A 40 -1.67 1.34 -18.72
C GLU A 40 -1.73 1.86 -17.28
N VAL A 41 -2.47 2.95 -17.04
CA VAL A 41 -2.66 3.48 -15.68
C VAL A 41 -3.45 2.49 -14.82
N ARG A 42 -4.53 1.93 -15.38
CA ARG A 42 -5.36 0.96 -14.65
C ARG A 42 -4.64 -0.36 -14.40
N GLU A 43 -3.78 -0.78 -15.32
CA GLU A 43 -2.88 -1.92 -15.12
C GLU A 43 -1.98 -1.69 -13.89
N GLY A 44 -1.36 -0.51 -13.78
CA GLY A 44 -0.50 -0.18 -12.64
C GLY A 44 -1.22 -0.18 -11.29
N LEU A 45 -2.52 0.16 -11.28
CA LEU A 45 -3.34 0.12 -10.06
C LEU A 45 -3.73 -1.30 -9.63
N ARG A 46 -3.73 -2.28 -10.55
CA ARG A 46 -4.09 -3.69 -10.28
C ARG A 46 -2.92 -4.46 -9.68
N LYS A 47 -2.44 -4.03 -8.52
CA LYS A 47 -1.36 -4.74 -7.80
C LYS A 47 -1.80 -6.17 -7.44
N HIS A 48 -0.90 -7.13 -7.66
CA HIS A 48 -1.04 -8.55 -7.29
C HIS A 48 -2.24 -9.33 -7.89
N GLU A 49 -2.98 -8.77 -8.85
CA GLU A 49 -4.08 -9.46 -9.55
C GLU A 49 -3.59 -10.32 -10.74
N ARG A 50 -2.83 -11.36 -10.45
CA ARG A 50 -2.34 -12.28 -11.50
C ARG A 50 -3.37 -13.40 -11.78
N PRO A 51 -3.54 -13.81 -13.05
CA PRO A 51 -2.96 -13.23 -14.26
C PRO A 51 -3.69 -11.97 -14.73
N TYR A 52 -2.93 -11.03 -15.28
CA TYR A 52 -3.46 -9.82 -15.90
C TYR A 52 -4.07 -10.13 -17.27
N ARG A 53 -4.81 -9.17 -17.85
CA ARG A 53 -5.49 -9.32 -19.14
C ARG A 53 -5.46 -8.06 -19.98
N PHE A 54 -5.07 -8.22 -21.24
CA PHE A 54 -5.19 -7.17 -22.25
C PHE A 54 -6.67 -6.90 -22.57
N VAL A 55 -6.93 -5.76 -23.23
CA VAL A 55 -8.26 -5.43 -23.76
C VAL A 55 -8.75 -6.50 -24.76
N THR A 56 -7.82 -7.14 -25.48
CA THR A 56 -8.10 -8.27 -26.39
C THR A 56 -8.52 -9.56 -25.67
N GLY A 57 -8.34 -9.64 -24.35
CA GLY A 57 -8.60 -10.81 -23.53
C GLY A 57 -7.40 -11.75 -23.35
N GLU A 58 -6.30 -11.53 -24.07
CA GLU A 58 -5.04 -12.27 -23.88
C GLU A 58 -4.52 -12.06 -22.44
N LYS A 59 -4.08 -13.15 -21.81
CA LYS A 59 -3.52 -13.11 -20.45
C LYS A 59 -2.03 -12.85 -20.48
N TYR A 60 -1.54 -12.12 -19.50
CA TYR A 60 -0.12 -11.88 -19.29
C TYR A 60 0.23 -11.89 -17.79
N GLN A 61 1.52 -11.96 -17.48
CA GLN A 61 1.98 -12.32 -16.13
C GLN A 61 2.40 -11.12 -15.29
N TYR A 62 3.09 -10.16 -15.89
CA TYR A 62 3.66 -9.00 -15.20
C TYR A 62 3.11 -7.70 -15.80
N PRO A 63 2.95 -6.64 -15.01
CA PRO A 63 2.53 -5.35 -15.56
C PRO A 63 3.72 -4.66 -16.26
N SER A 64 3.52 -3.46 -16.79
CA SER A 64 4.60 -2.66 -17.40
C SER A 64 5.78 -2.42 -16.44
N LEU A 65 6.93 -1.99 -16.97
CA LEU A 65 8.09 -1.66 -16.13
C LEU A 65 7.75 -0.53 -15.15
N GLU A 66 7.02 0.49 -15.58
CA GLU A 66 6.61 1.62 -14.75
C GLU A 66 5.73 1.18 -13.58
N ALA A 67 4.81 0.24 -13.82
CA ALA A 67 4.00 -0.33 -12.76
C ALA A 67 4.84 -1.15 -11.76
N GLN A 68 5.84 -1.90 -12.25
CA GLN A 68 6.77 -2.63 -11.37
C GLN A 68 7.66 -1.67 -10.56
N VAL A 69 8.13 -0.56 -11.16
CA VAL A 69 8.88 0.50 -10.46
C VAL A 69 8.01 1.13 -9.39
N ALA A 70 6.77 1.51 -9.71
CA ALA A 70 5.85 2.12 -8.76
C ALA A 70 5.59 1.20 -7.55
N ASP A 71 5.51 -0.11 -7.77
CA ASP A 71 5.31 -1.08 -6.68
C ASP A 71 6.51 -1.14 -5.73
N LEU A 72 7.73 -1.18 -6.26
CA LEU A 72 8.94 -1.20 -5.43
C LEU A 72 9.27 0.16 -4.82
N ALA A 73 8.94 1.27 -5.49
CA ALA A 73 9.07 2.61 -4.91
C ALA A 73 8.16 2.79 -3.70
N ASP A 74 6.91 2.34 -3.79
CA ASP A 74 5.96 2.30 -2.67
C ASP A 74 6.56 1.47 -1.51
N GLU A 75 7.10 0.29 -1.81
CA GLU A 75 7.76 -0.56 -0.81
C GLU A 75 8.94 0.14 -0.09
N ILE A 76 9.86 0.75 -0.83
CA ILE A 76 11.02 1.49 -0.27
C ILE A 76 10.53 2.58 0.70
N THR A 77 9.57 3.38 0.25
CA THR A 77 9.05 4.50 1.06
C THR A 77 8.31 4.01 2.29
N TYR A 78 7.50 2.96 2.15
CA TYR A 78 6.72 2.41 3.25
C TYR A 78 7.61 1.88 4.38
N TYR A 79 8.59 1.02 4.07
CA TYR A 79 9.46 0.47 5.10
C TYR A 79 10.40 1.51 5.72
N SER A 80 10.89 2.44 4.90
CA SER A 80 11.78 3.49 5.40
C SER A 80 11.07 4.46 6.33
N HIS A 81 9.85 4.88 5.99
CA HIS A 81 9.05 5.76 6.84
C HIS A 81 8.54 5.03 8.09
N ASP A 82 8.09 3.77 7.97
CA ASP A 82 7.66 3.00 9.15
C ASP A 82 8.81 2.78 10.14
N LEU A 83 10.03 2.59 9.64
CA LEU A 83 11.22 2.48 10.48
C LEU A 83 11.59 3.84 11.12
N ASP A 84 11.47 4.94 10.38
CA ASP A 84 11.72 6.30 10.89
C ASP A 84 10.72 6.66 11.99
N ASP A 85 9.42 6.51 11.73
CA ASP A 85 8.34 6.76 12.69
C ASP A 85 8.49 5.87 13.93
N ALA A 86 8.82 4.58 13.76
CA ALA A 86 9.00 3.69 14.90
C ALA A 86 10.17 4.10 15.79
N LEU A 87 11.22 4.71 15.25
CA LEU A 87 12.33 5.27 16.01
C LEU A 87 11.94 6.60 16.66
N ASP A 88 11.27 7.49 15.93
CA ASP A 88 10.82 8.80 16.42
C ASP A 88 9.80 8.66 17.57
N PHE A 89 8.90 7.68 17.51
CA PHE A 89 7.91 7.40 18.58
C PHE A 89 8.43 6.49 19.70
N GLU A 90 9.73 6.16 19.68
CA GLU A 90 10.40 5.27 20.64
C GLU A 90 9.75 3.88 20.75
N ILE A 91 9.07 3.43 19.68
CA ILE A 91 8.57 2.06 19.56
C ILE A 91 9.75 1.10 19.35
N LEU A 92 10.76 1.56 18.62
CA LEU A 92 12.03 0.89 18.42
C LEU A 92 13.18 1.75 18.94
N ASN A 93 14.31 1.10 19.22
CA ASN A 93 15.59 1.76 19.48
C ASN A 93 16.73 1.13 18.65
N PRO A 94 17.82 1.87 18.38
CA PRO A 94 18.93 1.40 17.57
C PRO A 94 19.54 0.05 18.01
N PRO A 95 19.66 -0.28 19.32
CA PRO A 95 20.10 -1.60 19.77
C PRO A 95 19.27 -2.77 19.23
N GLN A 96 17.95 -2.62 19.11
CA GLN A 96 17.07 -3.68 18.58
C GLN A 96 17.32 -3.95 17.09
N LEU A 97 17.79 -2.94 16.34
CA LEU A 97 18.03 -3.03 14.90
C LEU A 97 19.41 -3.59 14.53
N LYS A 98 20.29 -3.85 15.51
CA LYS A 98 21.66 -4.36 15.26
C LYS A 98 21.69 -5.70 14.52
N GLY A 99 20.64 -6.51 14.67
CA GLY A 99 20.50 -7.79 13.97
C GLY A 99 19.98 -7.65 12.53
N ASN A 100 19.53 -6.47 12.12
CA ASN A 100 19.04 -6.22 10.78
C ASN A 100 20.17 -5.78 9.84
N GLU A 101 20.28 -6.46 8.70
CA GLU A 101 21.39 -6.24 7.77
C GLU A 101 21.32 -4.90 7.04
N VAL A 102 20.13 -4.48 6.62
CA VAL A 102 19.89 -3.18 5.97
C VAL A 102 20.34 -2.06 6.90
N TRP A 103 19.84 -2.08 8.14
CA TRP A 103 20.23 -1.12 9.18
C TRP A 103 21.74 -1.16 9.46
N ARG A 104 22.33 -2.34 9.65
CA ARG A 104 23.75 -2.49 10.02
C ARG A 104 24.68 -1.90 8.96
N HIS A 105 24.36 -2.07 7.68
CA HIS A 105 25.16 -1.52 6.59
C HIS A 105 25.11 0.01 6.59
N SER A 106 23.91 0.58 6.59
CA SER A 106 23.74 2.04 6.56
C SER A 106 24.25 2.72 7.83
N HIS A 107 24.01 2.13 9.01
CA HIS A 107 24.56 2.60 10.27
C HIS A 107 26.10 2.67 10.24
N ARG A 108 26.77 1.66 9.68
CA ARG A 108 28.24 1.67 9.53
C ARG A 108 28.69 2.73 8.53
N ALA A 109 28.01 2.85 7.38
CA ALA A 109 28.35 3.81 6.34
C ALA A 109 28.21 5.25 6.84
N VAL A 110 27.12 5.55 7.55
CA VAL A 110 26.87 6.86 8.15
C VAL A 110 27.90 7.18 9.22
N LEU A 111 28.19 6.27 10.15
CA LEU A 111 29.19 6.52 11.19
C LEU A 111 30.62 6.68 10.65
N ALA A 112 30.93 6.13 9.48
CA ALA A 112 32.20 6.35 8.81
C ALA A 112 32.31 7.76 8.19
N ARG A 113 31.16 8.39 7.85
CA ARG A 113 31.08 9.73 7.27
C ARG A 113 30.87 10.82 8.32
N TYR A 114 30.12 10.52 9.37
CA TYR A 114 29.73 11.43 10.43
C TYR A 114 30.18 10.86 11.78
N THR A 115 31.12 11.54 12.44
CA THR A 115 31.62 11.14 13.77
C THR A 115 30.51 11.19 14.82
N ALA A 116 30.43 10.14 15.64
CA ALA A 116 29.46 10.04 16.73
C ALA A 116 29.55 11.25 17.68
N GLY A 117 28.42 11.96 17.87
CA GLY A 117 28.29 13.09 18.78
C GLY A 117 28.01 14.45 18.13
N SER A 118 27.99 14.58 16.80
CA SER A 118 27.76 15.86 16.13
C SER A 118 26.33 16.11 15.65
N GLU A 119 25.47 15.10 15.58
CA GLU A 119 24.15 15.21 14.92
C GLU A 119 23.02 14.72 15.85
N PRO A 120 22.01 15.57 16.14
CA PRO A 120 20.85 15.21 16.96
C PRO A 120 20.04 14.03 16.41
N ASP A 121 20.06 13.81 15.09
CA ASP A 121 19.17 12.88 14.38
C ASP A 121 19.95 11.84 13.56
N LEU A 122 20.87 11.10 14.20
CA LEU A 122 21.68 10.08 13.53
C LEU A 122 20.83 9.04 12.79
N HIS A 123 19.66 8.66 13.32
CA HIS A 123 18.78 7.68 12.65
C HIS A 123 18.25 8.21 11.32
N LYS A 124 17.88 9.49 11.21
CA LYS A 124 17.39 10.06 9.95
C LYS A 124 18.44 10.00 8.85
N LEU A 125 19.72 10.20 9.19
CA LEU A 125 20.83 10.01 8.26
C LEU A 125 20.96 8.54 7.81
N ILE A 126 20.71 7.60 8.72
CA ILE A 126 20.72 6.16 8.43
C ILE A 126 19.55 5.80 7.52
N ILE A 127 18.32 6.26 7.80
CA ILE A 127 17.15 6.04 6.95
C ILE A 127 17.40 6.57 5.54
N ARG A 128 17.95 7.78 5.42
CA ARG A 128 18.32 8.34 4.12
C ARG A 128 19.32 7.46 3.36
N ASP A 129 20.36 6.98 4.03
CA ASP A 129 21.35 6.09 3.42
C ASP A 129 20.74 4.72 3.04
N ILE A 130 19.76 4.22 3.80
CA ILE A 130 18.98 3.02 3.43
C ILE A 130 18.26 3.26 2.10
N ILE A 131 17.47 4.33 1.99
CA ILE A 131 16.73 4.68 0.77
C ILE A 131 17.70 4.82 -0.42
N ASP A 132 18.80 5.56 -0.25
CA ASP A 132 19.77 5.79 -1.31
C ASP A 132 20.38 4.46 -1.82
N ARG A 133 20.68 3.52 -0.90
CA ARG A 133 21.21 2.20 -1.24
C ARG A 133 20.18 1.32 -1.94
N GLU A 134 18.95 1.29 -1.45
CA GLU A 134 17.87 0.51 -2.05
C GLU A 134 17.56 0.98 -3.47
N VAL A 135 17.48 2.29 -3.68
CA VAL A 135 17.28 2.88 -5.01
C VAL A 135 18.45 2.56 -5.93
N HIS A 136 19.69 2.67 -5.45
CA HIS A 136 20.87 2.37 -6.28
C HIS A 136 20.92 0.90 -6.72
N ASP A 137 20.69 -0.03 -5.78
CA ASP A 137 20.64 -1.46 -6.05
C ASP A 137 19.51 -1.82 -7.02
N LEU A 138 18.31 -1.26 -6.79
CA LEU A 138 17.15 -1.45 -7.65
C LEU A 138 17.46 -1.04 -9.08
N VAL A 139 18.00 0.16 -9.28
CA VAL A 139 18.35 0.67 -10.62
C VAL A 139 19.41 -0.20 -11.29
N ALA A 140 20.49 -0.53 -10.59
CA ALA A 140 21.58 -1.32 -11.15
C ALA A 140 21.12 -2.74 -11.53
N THR A 141 20.42 -3.43 -10.63
CA THR A 141 19.95 -4.80 -10.84
C THR A 141 18.87 -4.87 -11.91
N SER A 142 17.96 -3.89 -11.92
CA SER A 142 16.90 -3.82 -12.93
C SER A 142 17.46 -3.53 -14.33
N ALA A 143 18.46 -2.64 -14.43
CA ALA A 143 19.12 -2.35 -15.70
C ALA A 143 19.77 -3.61 -16.31
N GLY A 144 20.45 -4.42 -15.50
CA GLY A 144 20.98 -5.71 -15.92
C GLY A 144 19.88 -6.68 -16.35
N SER A 145 18.84 -6.82 -15.54
CA SER A 145 17.70 -7.72 -15.83
C SER A 145 16.99 -7.36 -17.14
N ILE A 146 16.80 -6.06 -17.42
CA ILE A 146 16.19 -5.59 -18.68
C ILE A 146 17.11 -5.92 -19.86
N ALA A 147 18.41 -5.62 -19.75
CA ALA A 147 19.36 -5.90 -20.82
C ALA A 147 19.43 -7.39 -21.17
N ASP A 148 19.50 -8.25 -20.15
CA ASP A 148 19.58 -9.71 -20.32
C ASP A 148 18.29 -10.32 -20.87
N SER A 149 17.13 -9.70 -20.61
CA SER A 149 15.83 -10.19 -21.08
C SER A 149 15.59 -10.00 -22.58
N GLY A 150 16.29 -9.05 -23.21
CA GLY A 150 16.15 -8.73 -24.63
C GLY A 150 14.81 -8.09 -25.03
N VAL A 151 13.95 -7.69 -24.09
CA VAL A 151 12.66 -7.05 -24.38
C VAL A 151 12.81 -5.81 -25.26
N GLN A 152 11.94 -5.65 -26.26
CA GLN A 152 11.95 -4.49 -27.17
C GLN A 152 10.65 -3.66 -27.09
N SER A 153 9.67 -4.14 -26.34
CA SER A 153 8.38 -3.48 -26.16
C SER A 153 7.80 -3.71 -24.77
N ALA A 154 6.84 -2.88 -24.36
CA ALA A 154 6.12 -3.05 -23.10
C ALA A 154 5.33 -4.38 -23.06
N ASP A 155 4.88 -4.88 -24.20
CA ASP A 155 4.18 -6.16 -24.27
C ASP A 155 5.12 -7.35 -24.11
N ASP A 156 6.39 -7.24 -24.55
CA ASP A 156 7.41 -8.25 -24.27
C ASP A 156 7.68 -8.34 -22.76
N VAL A 157 7.70 -7.20 -22.07
CA VAL A 157 7.81 -7.14 -20.59
C VAL A 157 6.65 -7.87 -19.94
N ARG A 158 5.42 -7.59 -20.38
CA ARG A 158 4.20 -8.20 -19.83
C ARG A 158 4.19 -9.73 -19.95
N ARG A 159 4.78 -10.24 -21.02
CA ARG A 159 4.90 -11.67 -21.34
C ARG A 159 6.09 -12.38 -20.69
N GLN A 160 6.96 -11.66 -19.98
CA GLN A 160 8.06 -12.29 -19.23
C GLN A 160 7.55 -13.28 -18.18
N CYS A 161 8.39 -14.24 -17.82
CA CYS A 161 8.11 -15.21 -16.76
C CYS A 161 8.57 -14.74 -15.37
N ALA A 162 9.27 -13.62 -15.28
CA ALA A 162 9.80 -13.02 -14.05
C ALA A 162 9.71 -11.47 -14.13
N PRO A 163 9.66 -10.76 -12.99
CA PRO A 163 9.71 -9.30 -13.01
C PRO A 163 11.11 -8.84 -13.41
N LEU A 164 11.18 -7.75 -14.18
CA LEU A 164 12.45 -7.18 -14.62
C LEU A 164 12.93 -6.06 -13.70
N ILE A 165 12.01 -5.41 -13.00
CA ILE A 165 12.34 -4.44 -11.95
C ILE A 165 12.42 -5.21 -10.62
N ARG A 166 13.62 -5.26 -10.03
CA ARG A 166 13.90 -6.05 -8.82
C ARG A 166 15.16 -5.57 -8.13
N TYR A 167 15.25 -5.85 -6.83
CA TYR A 167 16.50 -5.77 -6.08
C TYR A 167 17.44 -6.92 -6.46
N SER A 168 18.70 -6.79 -6.07
CA SER A 168 19.62 -7.92 -5.97
C SER A 168 19.09 -8.95 -4.97
N ASP A 169 19.48 -10.22 -5.15
CA ASP A 169 19.01 -11.31 -4.29
C ASP A 169 19.41 -11.09 -2.81
N GLU A 170 20.59 -10.49 -2.58
CA GLU A 170 21.09 -10.13 -1.26
C GLU A 170 20.21 -9.06 -0.59
N LEU A 171 19.95 -7.95 -1.29
CA LEU A 171 19.11 -6.89 -0.74
C LEU A 171 17.65 -7.36 -0.56
N ALA A 172 17.13 -8.16 -1.48
CA ALA A 172 15.80 -8.73 -1.37
C ALA A 172 15.63 -9.62 -0.11
N GLU A 173 16.67 -10.39 0.26
CA GLU A 173 16.67 -11.17 1.51
C GLU A 173 16.74 -10.25 2.75
N ALA A 174 17.64 -9.26 2.72
CA ALA A 174 17.79 -8.30 3.81
C ALA A 174 16.50 -7.51 4.07
N ASN A 175 15.79 -7.10 3.00
CA ASN A 175 14.51 -6.40 3.09
C ASN A 175 13.39 -7.31 3.61
N ARG A 176 13.35 -8.59 3.20
CA ARG A 176 12.42 -9.58 3.79
C ARG A 176 12.65 -9.76 5.29
N ALA A 177 13.90 -9.76 5.73
CA ALA A 177 14.25 -9.82 7.15
C ALA A 177 13.83 -8.54 7.90
N LEU A 178 14.06 -7.34 7.33
CA LEU A 178 13.63 -6.06 7.90
C LEU A 178 12.11 -6.01 8.03
N ARG A 179 11.38 -6.34 6.97
CA ARG A 179 9.92 -6.37 6.97
C ARG A 179 9.38 -7.30 8.05
N LYS A 180 9.93 -8.50 8.18
CA LYS A 180 9.53 -9.44 9.23
C LYS A 180 9.77 -8.86 10.62
N PHE A 181 10.90 -8.20 10.82
CA PHE A 181 11.22 -7.54 12.09
C PHE A 181 10.25 -6.40 12.41
N LEU A 182 9.99 -5.49 11.46
CA LEU A 182 9.03 -4.40 11.63
C LEU A 182 7.63 -4.96 11.94
N TYR A 183 7.20 -5.97 11.19
CA TYR A 183 5.91 -6.66 11.41
C TYR A 183 5.75 -7.12 12.86
N GLN A 184 6.77 -7.76 13.42
CA GLN A 184 6.74 -8.33 14.78
C GLN A 184 6.84 -7.28 15.89
N ASN A 185 7.56 -6.18 15.66
CA ASN A 185 7.94 -5.25 16.74
C ASN A 185 7.21 -3.89 16.68
N VAL A 186 6.70 -3.49 15.52
CA VAL A 186 6.02 -2.20 15.32
C VAL A 186 4.51 -2.38 15.22
N TYR A 187 4.02 -3.15 14.24
CA TYR A 187 2.58 -3.25 13.98
C TYR A 187 1.79 -3.95 15.09
N TYR A 188 2.42 -4.91 15.79
CA TYR A 188 1.83 -5.56 16.97
C TYR A 188 2.22 -4.89 18.30
N HIS A 189 2.92 -3.76 18.25
CA HIS A 189 3.24 -3.04 19.47
C HIS A 189 1.93 -2.64 20.18
N PRO A 190 1.81 -2.82 21.52
CA PRO A 190 0.56 -2.56 22.23
C PRO A 190 -0.03 -1.17 21.96
N ARG A 191 0.82 -0.13 21.90
CA ARG A 191 0.40 1.25 21.58
C ARG A 191 -0.24 1.39 20.20
N VAL A 192 0.22 0.62 19.20
CA VAL A 192 -0.30 0.66 17.82
C VAL A 192 -1.56 -0.21 17.72
N SER A 193 -1.51 -1.41 18.30
CA SER A 193 -2.61 -2.38 18.27
C SER A 193 -3.87 -1.87 18.96
N GLU A 194 -3.73 -1.17 20.09
CA GLU A 194 -4.87 -0.59 20.81
C GLU A 194 -5.62 0.46 19.97
N VAL A 195 -4.90 1.41 19.37
CA VAL A 195 -5.47 2.45 18.51
C VAL A 195 -6.12 1.82 17.27
N ASN A 196 -5.47 0.83 16.65
CA ASN A 196 -6.03 0.11 15.52
C ASN A 196 -7.31 -0.66 15.89
N GLY A 197 -7.36 -1.24 17.10
CA GLY A 197 -8.55 -1.90 17.63
C GLY A 197 -9.73 -0.93 17.79
N GLN A 198 -9.47 0.26 18.33
CA GLN A 198 -10.48 1.32 18.44
C GLN A 198 -10.99 1.76 17.06
N ALA A 199 -10.09 1.98 16.09
CA ALA A 199 -10.46 2.33 14.72
C ALA A 199 -11.31 1.25 14.04
N CYS A 200 -10.94 -0.02 14.22
CA CYS A 200 -11.72 -1.15 13.70
C CYS A 200 -13.13 -1.21 14.30
N GLU A 201 -13.27 -0.97 15.60
CA GLU A 201 -14.59 -0.95 16.25
C GLU A 201 -15.44 0.24 15.78
N MET A 202 -14.84 1.43 15.64
CA MET A 202 -15.54 2.60 15.10
C MET A 202 -16.09 2.31 13.70
N LEU A 203 -15.24 1.80 12.81
CA LEU A 203 -15.64 1.42 11.46
C LEU A 203 -16.74 0.35 11.46
N ARG A 204 -16.65 -0.67 12.32
CA ARG A 204 -17.66 -1.73 12.41
C ARG A 204 -19.03 -1.17 12.80
N ARG A 205 -19.08 -0.25 13.77
CA ARG A 205 -20.33 0.40 14.18
C ARG A 205 -20.90 1.29 13.09
N VAL A 206 -20.07 2.10 12.45
CA VAL A 206 -20.48 2.97 11.34
C VAL A 206 -21.02 2.14 10.18
N PHE A 207 -20.32 1.07 9.80
CA PHE A 207 -20.75 0.14 8.76
C PHE A 207 -22.11 -0.50 9.10
N GLY A 208 -22.29 -1.01 10.33
CA GLY A 208 -23.54 -1.59 10.79
C GLY A 208 -24.70 -0.59 10.81
N ALA A 209 -24.43 0.66 11.19
CA ALA A 209 -25.45 1.71 11.22
C ALA A 209 -25.96 2.07 9.81
N PHE A 210 -25.07 2.14 8.81
CA PHE A 210 -25.49 2.39 7.42
C PHE A 210 -26.21 1.19 6.78
N LEU A 211 -25.96 -0.03 7.24
CA LEU A 211 -26.76 -1.18 6.82
C LEU A 211 -28.16 -1.15 7.42
N ALA A 212 -28.29 -0.74 8.68
CA ALA A 212 -29.57 -0.65 9.37
C ALA A 212 -30.44 0.51 8.85
N ASP A 213 -29.81 1.63 8.49
CA ASP A 213 -30.46 2.83 7.97
C ASP A 213 -29.73 3.37 6.73
N PRO A 214 -30.02 2.82 5.54
CA PRO A 214 -29.38 3.22 4.29
C PRO A 214 -29.67 4.67 3.86
N ASP A 215 -30.73 5.29 4.40
CA ASP A 215 -31.09 6.68 4.08
C ASP A 215 -30.07 7.70 4.62
N ARG A 216 -29.19 7.26 5.53
CA ARG A 216 -28.04 8.05 6.02
C ARG A 216 -26.89 8.12 5.03
N LEU A 217 -26.90 7.30 3.98
CA LEU A 217 -25.92 7.39 2.90
C LEU A 217 -26.22 8.62 2.03
N GLY A 218 -25.19 9.19 1.40
CA GLY A 218 -25.42 10.23 0.40
C GLY A 218 -26.24 9.73 -0.80
N GLU A 219 -27.05 10.60 -1.42
CA GLU A 219 -27.94 10.22 -2.54
C GLU A 219 -27.24 9.44 -3.67
N GLY A 220 -26.00 9.83 -3.97
CA GLY A 220 -25.19 9.17 -4.99
C GLY A 220 -24.88 7.70 -4.66
N ALA A 221 -24.74 7.37 -3.37
CA ALA A 221 -24.57 6.01 -2.91
C ALA A 221 -25.91 5.26 -2.89
N ILE A 222 -26.99 5.88 -2.39
CA ILE A 222 -28.33 5.27 -2.37
C ILE A 222 -28.75 4.78 -3.76
N ARG A 223 -28.54 5.59 -4.81
CA ARG A 223 -28.83 5.21 -6.20
C ARG A 223 -28.07 3.97 -6.69
N ARG A 224 -26.96 3.59 -6.05
CA ARG A 224 -26.18 2.39 -6.40
C ARG A 224 -26.68 1.14 -5.70
N ILE A 225 -27.49 1.24 -4.64
CA ILE A 225 -27.98 0.08 -3.88
C ILE A 225 -28.73 -0.89 -4.79
N GLU A 226 -29.57 -0.39 -5.68
CA GLU A 226 -30.33 -1.24 -6.62
C GLU A 226 -29.42 -2.06 -7.54
N LYS A 227 -28.30 -1.48 -7.99
CA LYS A 227 -27.39 -2.12 -8.97
C LYS A 227 -26.29 -2.95 -8.31
N GLU A 228 -25.67 -2.43 -7.26
CA GLU A 228 -24.47 -2.99 -6.63
C GLU A 228 -24.80 -3.80 -5.36
N GLY A 229 -26.01 -3.65 -4.83
CA GLY A 229 -26.43 -4.20 -3.55
C GLY A 229 -26.04 -3.31 -2.37
N LEU A 230 -26.77 -3.49 -1.26
CA LEU A 230 -26.61 -2.70 -0.05
C LEU A 230 -25.21 -2.81 0.55
N TYR A 231 -24.73 -4.04 0.81
CA TYR A 231 -23.45 -4.29 1.46
C TYR A 231 -22.27 -3.71 0.69
N ARG A 232 -22.23 -3.89 -0.63
CA ARG A 232 -21.16 -3.32 -1.46
C ARG A 232 -21.21 -1.79 -1.46
N THR A 233 -22.42 -1.21 -1.55
CA THR A 233 -22.59 0.24 -1.54
C THR A 233 -22.13 0.85 -0.22
N VAL A 234 -22.51 0.25 0.92
CA VAL A 234 -22.04 0.68 2.25
C VAL A 234 -20.53 0.50 2.37
N CYS A 235 -19.98 -0.61 1.88
CA CYS A 235 -18.53 -0.82 1.87
C CYS A 235 -17.79 0.26 1.06
N ASP A 236 -18.29 0.60 -0.13
CA ASP A 236 -17.71 1.65 -0.97
C ASP A 236 -17.78 3.01 -0.28
N TYR A 237 -18.89 3.30 0.40
CA TYR A 237 -19.10 4.55 1.12
C TYR A 237 -18.16 4.68 2.32
N VAL A 238 -18.06 3.62 3.14
CA VAL A 238 -17.16 3.58 4.32
C VAL A 238 -15.69 3.60 3.91
N ALA A 239 -15.31 2.87 2.86
CA ALA A 239 -13.93 2.87 2.34
C ALA A 239 -13.50 4.23 1.76
N GLY A 240 -14.45 5.04 1.31
CA GLY A 240 -14.20 6.40 0.81
C GLY A 240 -14.18 7.49 1.90
N MET A 241 -14.37 7.14 3.17
CA MET A 241 -14.36 8.10 4.27
C MET A 241 -12.94 8.55 4.61
N THR A 242 -12.81 9.82 4.97
CA THR A 242 -11.63 10.27 5.72
C THR A 242 -11.77 9.88 7.19
N ASP A 243 -10.64 9.74 7.89
CA ASP A 243 -10.62 9.41 9.32
C ASP A 243 -11.47 10.40 10.15
N ARG A 244 -11.36 11.70 9.84
CA ARG A 244 -12.16 12.74 10.51
C ARG A 244 -13.66 12.51 10.31
N TYR A 245 -14.08 12.26 9.06
CA TYR A 245 -15.50 12.04 8.77
C TYR A 245 -16.02 10.76 9.43
N LEU A 246 -15.22 9.70 9.47
CA LEU A 246 -15.54 8.48 10.20
C LEU A 246 -15.77 8.76 11.70
N MET A 247 -14.87 9.52 12.35
CA MET A 247 -15.01 9.89 13.75
C MET A 247 -16.27 10.71 14.02
N GLU A 248 -16.59 11.66 13.14
CA GLU A 248 -17.81 12.48 13.22
C GLU A 248 -19.09 11.65 13.06
N GLU A 249 -19.13 10.70 12.12
CA GLU A 249 -20.27 9.78 11.97
C GLU A 249 -20.39 8.83 13.17
N TYR A 250 -19.27 8.33 13.68
CA TYR A 250 -19.25 7.48 14.87
C TYR A 250 -19.83 8.20 16.09
N GLN A 251 -19.42 9.46 16.34
CA GLN A 251 -19.96 10.29 17.43
C GLN A 251 -21.47 10.49 17.29
N ARG A 252 -21.94 10.86 16.09
CA ARG A 252 -23.37 11.00 15.79
C ARG A 252 -24.16 9.71 16.06
N ILE A 253 -23.60 8.55 15.74
CA ILE A 253 -24.23 7.24 15.99
C ILE A 253 -24.24 6.89 17.48
N ALA A 254 -23.16 7.18 18.18
CA ALA A 254 -23.03 6.92 19.60
C ALA A 254 -23.85 7.88 20.48
N GLY A 255 -24.41 8.95 19.89
CA GLY A 255 -25.09 10.01 20.63
C GLY A 255 -24.13 10.86 21.47
N LEU A 256 -22.88 10.96 21.03
CA LEU A 256 -21.79 11.72 21.65
C LEU A 256 -21.57 13.07 20.96
#